data_AF-A0AAU2PSL0-F1
#
_entry.id   AF-A0AAU2PSL0-F1
#
_cell.length_a   1.000
_cell.length_b   1.000
_cell.length_c   1.000
_cell.angle_alpha   90.00
_cell.angle_beta   90.00
_cell.angle_gamma   90.00
#
_symmetry.space_group_name_H-M   'P 1'
#
loop_
_entity.id
_entity.type
_entity.pdbx_description
1 polymer ?
#
loop_
_entity_poly.entity_id
_entity_poly.type
_entity_poly.pdbx_seq_one_letter_code
_entity_poly.pdbx_strand_id
1 'polypeptide(L)'
;MGSTTFEWPRGAEPEDTAALELWLAVHGWEVDPTVFMAGGLGPSVQVQRIGGACQNGESGLLILPGETVEYARDRVRIAPRAAAAVGCGSA
;
A
#
# COMPACT_ATOMS: atom_id res chain seq x y z
N MET A 1 -6.13 -9.53 16.86
CA MET A 1 -5.85 -8.07 16.78
C MET A 1 -4.99 -7.88 15.55
N GLY A 2 -5.60 -7.52 14.42
CA GLY A 2 -4.84 -7.32 13.18
C GLY A 2 -3.99 -6.06 13.29
N SER A 3 -2.76 -6.12 12.80
CA SER A 3 -1.88 -4.96 12.71
C SER A 3 -2.58 -3.84 11.91
N THR A 4 -2.52 -2.60 12.41
CA THR A 4 -3.05 -1.43 11.71
C THR A 4 -2.13 -0.95 10.60
N THR A 5 -0.98 -1.58 10.41
CA THR A 5 0.03 -1.24 9.40
C THR A 5 0.51 -2.49 8.69
N PHE A 6 0.88 -2.33 7.41
CA PHE A 6 1.52 -3.35 6.60
C PHE A 6 2.67 -2.71 5.82
N GLU A 7 3.84 -3.36 5.84
CA GLU A 7 5.01 -2.88 5.10
C GLU A 7 5.03 -3.56 3.72
N TRP A 8 5.06 -2.77 2.65
CA TRP A 8 5.19 -3.28 1.30
C TRP A 8 6.67 -3.40 0.94
N PRO A 9 7.23 -4.61 0.84
CA PRO A 9 8.67 -4.79 0.68
C PRO A 9 9.15 -4.33 -0.71
N ARG A 10 10.43 -3.97 -0.79
CA ARG A 10 11.11 -3.81 -2.07
C ARG A 10 11.43 -5.19 -2.64
N GLY A 11 11.14 -5.39 -3.92
CA GLY A 11 11.24 -6.71 -4.55
C GLY A 11 10.14 -7.67 -4.09
N ALA A 12 8.97 -7.15 -3.72
CA ALA A 12 7.84 -7.96 -3.26
C ALA A 12 7.58 -9.14 -4.21
N GLU A 13 7.50 -10.33 -3.62
CA GLU A 13 7.23 -11.58 -4.29
C GLU A 13 5.70 -11.88 -4.29
N PRO A 14 5.25 -12.92 -5.00
CA PRO A 14 3.83 -13.29 -4.99
C PRO A 14 3.29 -13.57 -3.58
N GLU A 15 4.13 -14.07 -2.68
CA GLU A 15 3.79 -14.33 -1.28
C GLU A 15 3.49 -13.03 -0.49
N ASP A 16 4.26 -11.97 -0.74
CA ASP A 16 4.03 -10.65 -0.14
C ASP A 16 2.73 -10.03 -0.64
N THR A 17 2.42 -10.26 -1.92
CA THR A 17 1.17 -9.82 -2.53
C THR A 17 -0.03 -10.50 -1.87
N ALA A 18 0.03 -11.82 -1.69
CA ALA A 18 -1.02 -12.57 -1.00
C ALA A 18 -1.17 -12.12 0.47
N ALA A 19 -0.06 -11.80 1.15
CA ALA A 19 -0.09 -11.26 2.51
C ALA A 19 -0.77 -9.87 2.56
N LEU A 20 -0.49 -9.00 1.59
CA LEU A 20 -1.14 -7.69 1.46
C LEU A 20 -2.65 -7.85 1.19
N GLU A 21 -3.05 -8.73 0.26
CA GLU A 21 -4.44 -8.98 -0.06
C GLU A 21 -5.24 -9.47 1.16
N LEU A 22 -4.67 -10.38 1.95
CA LEU A 22 -5.27 -10.85 3.20
C LEU A 22 -5.40 -9.72 4.22
N TRP A 23 -4.38 -8.87 4.36
CA TRP A 23 -4.44 -7.71 5.25
C TRP A 23 -5.52 -6.73 4.83
N LEU A 24 -5.59 -6.39 3.53
CA LEU A 24 -6.61 -5.50 2.98
C LEU A 24 -8.02 -6.07 3.16
N ALA A 25 -8.21 -7.37 2.91
CA ALA A 25 -9.51 -8.03 3.03
C ALA A 25 -10.07 -7.94 4.46
N VAL A 26 -9.21 -8.06 5.49
CA VAL A 26 -9.60 -7.88 6.89
C VAL A 26 -10.12 -6.46 7.15
N HIS A 27 -9.64 -5.47 6.41
CA HIS A 27 -9.99 -4.06 6.56
C HIS A 27 -11.06 -3.56 5.57
N GLY A 28 -11.59 -4.44 4.71
CA GLY A 28 -12.60 -4.09 3.70
C GLY A 28 -12.02 -3.44 2.43
N TRP A 29 -10.75 -3.72 2.12
CA TRP A 29 -10.03 -3.25 0.94
C TRP A 29 -9.56 -4.44 0.09
N GLU A 30 -9.25 -4.19 -1.18
CA GLU A 30 -8.74 -5.16 -2.14
C GLU A 30 -7.65 -4.53 -3.01
N VAL A 31 -6.75 -5.36 -3.54
CA VAL A 31 -5.83 -4.94 -4.61
C VAL A 31 -6.60 -4.87 -5.91
N ASP A 32 -6.44 -3.78 -6.65
CA ASP A 32 -6.94 -3.65 -8.02
C ASP A 32 -6.00 -4.41 -8.97
N PRO A 33 -6.44 -5.53 -9.57
CA PRO A 33 -5.59 -6.34 -10.44
C PRO A 33 -5.25 -5.65 -11.77
N THR A 34 -5.93 -4.55 -12.11
CA THR A 34 -5.72 -3.82 -13.37
C THR A 34 -4.50 -2.90 -13.31
N VAL A 35 -4.08 -2.48 -12.11
CA VAL A 35 -2.93 -1.60 -11.90
C VAL A 35 -1.87 -2.33 -11.08
N PHE A 36 -1.26 -3.31 -11.74
CA PHE A 36 -0.05 -3.98 -11.29
C PHE A 36 1.11 -3.56 -12.20
N MET A 37 1.97 -2.67 -11.71
CA MET A 37 3.15 -2.22 -12.46
C MET A 37 4.41 -2.88 -11.91
N ALA A 38 4.96 -3.84 -12.66
CA ALA A 38 6.26 -4.42 -12.34
C ALA A 38 7.38 -3.40 -12.63
N GLY A 39 8.08 -2.95 -11.58
CA GLY A 39 9.25 -2.08 -11.68
C GLY A 39 10.53 -2.78 -11.24
N GLY A 40 11.70 -2.19 -11.55
CA GLY A 40 13.01 -2.74 -11.14
C GLY A 40 13.27 -2.78 -9.64
N LEU A 41 12.37 -2.21 -8.82
CA LEU A 41 12.40 -2.24 -7.35
C LEU A 41 11.29 -3.12 -6.75
N GLY A 42 10.57 -3.88 -7.58
CA GLY A 42 9.39 -4.66 -7.20
C GLY A 42 8.09 -4.08 -7.78
N PRO A 43 6.96 -4.79 -7.58
CA PRO A 43 5.66 -4.37 -8.07
C PRO A 43 5.09 -3.17 -7.30
N SER A 44 4.45 -2.26 -8.04
CA SER A 44 3.57 -1.23 -7.47
C SER A 44 2.12 -1.70 -7.60
N VAL A 45 1.35 -1.55 -6.53
CA VAL A 45 -0.02 -2.08 -6.43
C VAL A 45 -0.99 -0.97 -6.11
N GLN A 46 -2.10 -0.90 -6.85
CA GLN A 46 -3.21 -0.01 -6.51
C GLN A 46 -4.19 -0.76 -5.62
N VAL A 47 -4.71 -0.09 -4.58
CA VAL A 47 -5.72 -0.65 -3.68
C VAL A 47 -7.00 0.19 -3.68
N GLN A 48 -8.14 -0.48 -3.51
CA GLN A 48 -9.46 0.13 -3.49
C GLN A 48 -10.35 -0.51 -2.42
N ARG A 49 -11.46 0.14 -2.06
CA ARG A 49 -12.45 -0.45 -1.15
C ARG A 49 -13.19 -1.62 -1.82
N ILE A 50 -13.45 -2.68 -1.06
CA ILE A 50 -14.25 -3.81 -1.53
C ILE A 50 -15.67 -3.34 -1.87
N GLY A 51 -16.13 -3.68 -3.09
CA GLY A 51 -17.43 -3.23 -3.61
C GLY A 51 -17.49 -1.74 -3.97
N GLY A 52 -16.36 -1.02 -3.89
CA GLY A 52 -16.25 0.42 -4.10
C GLY A 52 -15.92 0.85 -5.53
N ALA A 53 -15.73 -0.08 -6.47
CA ALA A 53 -15.32 0.16 -7.85
C ALA A 53 -16.19 1.16 -8.66
N CYS A 54 -17.31 1.63 -8.10
CA CYS A 54 -18.25 2.54 -8.76
C CYS A 54 -18.64 3.79 -7.95
N GLN A 55 -18.02 4.08 -6.79
CA GLN A 55 -18.31 5.32 -6.07
C GLN A 55 -17.40 6.46 -6.56
N ASN A 56 -17.75 6.97 -7.75
CA ASN A 56 -17.57 8.34 -8.23
C ASN A 56 -16.53 9.20 -7.47
N GLY A 57 -15.24 8.96 -7.71
CA GLY A 57 -14.19 9.96 -7.46
C GLY A 57 -13.16 9.69 -6.34
N GLU A 58 -13.24 8.60 -5.58
CA GLU A 58 -12.11 8.21 -4.73
C GLU A 58 -11.06 7.49 -5.58
N SER A 59 -9.97 8.20 -5.91
CA SER A 59 -8.81 7.60 -6.58
C SER A 59 -8.26 6.48 -5.69
N GLY A 60 -8.10 5.28 -6.27
CA GLY A 60 -7.41 4.18 -5.60
C GLY A 60 -6.05 4.61 -5.08
N LEU A 61 -5.60 4.01 -3.98
CA LEU A 61 -4.30 4.33 -3.39
C LEU A 61 -3.22 3.50 -4.08
N LEU A 62 -2.25 4.15 -4.73
CA LEU A 62 -1.06 3.49 -5.27
C LEU A 62 -0.03 3.30 -4.16
N ILE A 63 0.42 2.07 -3.95
CA ILE A 63 1.47 1.70 -3.01
C ILE A 63 2.73 1.36 -3.80
N LEU A 64 3.82 2.06 -3.48
CA LEU A 64 5.12 1.89 -4.10
C LEU A 64 6.02 0.95 -3.28
N PRO A 65 7.00 0.28 -3.92
CA PRO A 65 7.95 -0.59 -3.23
C PRO A 65 8.69 0.11 -2.08
N GLY A 66 8.62 -0.49 -0.89
CA GLY A 66 9.22 0.04 0.34
C GLY A 66 8.38 1.08 1.07
N GLU A 67 7.11 1.26 0.69
CA GLU A 67 6.17 2.06 1.47
C GLU A 67 5.50 1.25 2.57
N THR A 68 5.09 1.94 3.63
CA THR A 68 4.26 1.35 4.67
C THR A 68 2.84 1.88 4.48
N VAL A 69 1.87 1.00 4.43
CA VAL A 69 0.45 1.35 4.47
C VAL A 69 -0.07 1.25 5.89
N GLU A 70 -0.95 2.17 6.26
CA GLU A 70 -1.68 2.16 7.52
C GLU A 70 -3.20 2.20 7.28
N TYR A 71 -3.93 1.49 8.13
CA TYR A 71 -5.38 1.57 8.24
C TYR A 71 -5.75 2.58 9.34
N ALA A 72 -6.16 3.76 8.92
CA ALA A 72 -6.56 4.86 9.79
C ALA A 72 -8.09 4.88 9.96
N ARG A 73 -8.57 4.03 10.88
CA ARG A 73 -9.98 3.84 11.28
C ARG A 73 -10.92 3.32 10.19
N ASP A 74 -10.98 4.01 9.07
CA ASP A 74 -11.90 3.75 7.97
C ASP A 74 -11.22 3.93 6.59
N ARG A 75 -9.94 4.34 6.55
CA ARG A 75 -9.22 4.55 5.29
C ARG A 75 -7.83 3.94 5.32
N VAL A 76 -7.42 3.32 4.22
CA VAL A 76 -6.02 2.95 3.99
C VAL A 76 -5.30 4.16 3.42
N ARG A 77 -4.11 4.46 3.95
CA ARG A 77 -3.23 5.54 3.49
C ARG A 77 -1.77 5.10 3.59
N ILE A 78 -0.88 5.74 2.81
CA ILE A 78 0.56 5.59 3.03
C ILE A 78 0.90 6.23 4.38
N ALA A 79 1.47 5.43 5.28
CA ALA A 79 1.97 5.94 6.53
C ALA A 79 3.07 6.96 6.23
N PRO A 80 3.08 8.13 6.90
CA PRO A 80 4.16 9.07 6.73
C PRO A 80 5.46 8.34 7.08
N ARG A 81 6.30 8.11 6.07
CA ARG A 81 7.65 7.62 6.30
C ARG A 81 8.24 8.55 7.33
N ALA A 82 8.63 8.02 8.50
CA ALA A 82 9.53 8.76 9.38
C ALA A 82 10.71 9.08 8.48
N ALA A 83 10.79 10.32 7.99
CA ALA A 83 11.85 10.74 7.13
C ALA A 83 13.10 10.43 7.95
N ALA A 84 13.86 9.41 7.54
CA ALA A 84 15.25 9.36 7.92
C ALA A 84 15.74 10.74 7.53
N ALA A 85 16.06 11.54 8.54
CA ALA A 85 16.37 12.94 8.36
C ALA A 85 17.30 13.02 7.16
N VAL A 86 16.85 13.68 6.09
CA VAL A 86 17.79 14.21 5.12
C VAL A 86 18.52 15.26 5.93
N GLY A 87 19.60 14.83 6.59
CA GLY A 87 20.66 15.71 6.98
C GLY A 87 21.14 16.31 5.67
N CYS A 88 20.63 17.51 5.38
CA CYS A 88 21.34 18.44 4.53
C CYS A 88 22.65 18.73 5.27
N GLY A 89 23.64 17.86 5.05
CA GLY A 89 25.01 18.11 5.44
C GLY A 89 25.52 19.20 4.51
N SER A 90 25.33 20.45 4.91
CA SER A 90 26.18 21.53 4.44
C SER A 90 27.61 21.25 4.91
N ALA A 91 28.52 21.05 3.95
CA ALA A 91 29.94 21.32 4.10
C ALA A 91 30.52 21.65 2.72
#